data_AF-A0A380GTR6-F1
#
_entry.id   AF-A0A380GTR6-F1
#
_cell.length_a   1.000
_cell.length_b   1.000
_cell.length_c   1.000
_cell.angle_alpha   90.00
_cell.angle_beta   90.00
_cell.angle_gamma   90.00
#
_symmetry.space_group_name_H-M   'P 1'
#
loop_
_entity.id
_entity.type
_entity.pdbx_description
1 polymer ?
#
loop_
_entity_poly.entity_id
_entity_poly.type
_entity_poly.pdbx_seq_one_letter_code
_entity_poly.pdbx_strand_id
1 'polypeptide(L)'
;MQNLSNQLVDKSIEAFILGLEIYNKPTIKYRIEGFSFFICNAWELMLKAELLNRDISIYYKDNPDRTINLKQTIKLIYPDYNTRIRLNLEKIVGLRNISKLKVYSQKRFLQIIRLHKPLIWKTSENWLKRLKRQFHNTYSC
;
A
#
# COMPACT_ATOMS: atom_id res chain seq x y z
N MET A 1 -13.77 21.09 -9.78
CA MET A 1 -14.10 19.71 -9.36
C MET A 1 -12.78 18.98 -9.11
N GLN A 2 -12.54 18.50 -7.89
CA GLN A 2 -11.30 17.80 -7.56
C GLN A 2 -11.29 16.47 -8.33
N ASN A 3 -10.25 16.25 -9.14
CA ASN A 3 -10.09 15.02 -9.91
C ASN A 3 -10.09 13.81 -8.94
N LEU A 4 -10.91 12.78 -9.20
CA LEU A 4 -10.99 11.55 -8.38
C LEU A 4 -9.60 10.97 -8.11
N SER A 5 -8.70 11.05 -9.10
CA SER A 5 -7.30 10.67 -8.97
C SER A 5 -6.59 11.39 -7.81
N ASN A 6 -6.75 12.71 -7.70
CA ASN A 6 -6.15 13.50 -6.62
C ASN A 6 -6.73 13.11 -5.25
N GLN A 7 -8.04 12.90 -5.17
CA GLN A 7 -8.68 12.46 -3.92
C GLN A 7 -8.19 11.09 -3.45
N LEU A 8 -7.90 10.17 -4.38
CA LEU A 8 -7.29 8.88 -4.06
C LEU A 8 -5.84 9.05 -3.56
N VAL A 9 -5.09 10.00 -4.11
CA VAL A 9 -3.73 10.31 -3.65
C VAL A 9 -3.75 10.93 -2.25
N ASP A 10 -4.63 11.88 -1.98
CA ASP A 10 -4.82 12.47 -0.64
C ASP A 10 -5.09 11.37 0.40
N LYS A 11 -6.06 10.49 0.11
CA LYS A 11 -6.38 9.34 0.97
C LYS A 11 -5.22 8.34 1.08
N SER A 12 -4.42 8.19 0.03
CA SER A 12 -3.23 7.33 0.05
C SER A 12 -2.18 7.87 1.03
N ILE A 13 -1.97 9.19 1.04
CA ILE A 13 -1.05 9.87 1.95
C ILE A 13 -1.52 9.71 3.40
N GLU A 14 -2.80 9.98 3.68
CA GLU A 14 -3.37 9.79 5.03
C GLU A 14 -3.23 8.34 5.51
N ALA A 15 -3.58 7.36 4.66
CA ALA A 15 -3.43 5.95 4.99
C ALA A 15 -1.96 5.59 5.29
N PHE A 16 -1.01 6.15 4.54
CA PHE A 16 0.41 5.93 4.78
C PHE A 16 0.87 6.48 6.13
N ILE A 17 0.46 7.72 6.47
CA ILE A 17 0.78 8.37 7.75
C ILE A 17 0.20 7.57 8.92
N LEU A 18 -1.08 7.17 8.85
CA LEU A 18 -1.72 6.34 9.87
C LEU A 18 -1.00 5.00 10.08
N GLY A 19 -0.52 4.38 8.99
CA GLY A 19 0.32 3.21 9.08
C GLY A 19 1.56 3.47 9.94
N LEU A 20 2.31 4.52 9.63
CA LEU A 20 3.53 4.89 10.37
C LEU A 20 3.27 5.19 11.85
N GLU A 21 2.20 5.91 12.17
CA GLU A 21 1.82 6.20 13.55
C GLU A 21 1.57 4.92 14.34
N ILE A 22 0.82 3.98 13.77
CA ILE A 22 0.53 2.69 14.41
C ILE A 22 1.83 1.91 14.61
N TYR A 23 2.68 1.84 13.58
CA TYR A 23 3.97 1.15 13.65
C TYR A 23 4.86 1.66 14.79
N ASN A 24 4.85 2.97 15.01
CA ASN A 24 5.65 3.66 16.03
C ASN A 24 5.03 3.66 17.44
N LYS A 25 3.80 3.16 17.63
CA LYS A 25 3.16 3.06 18.95
C LYS A 25 3.37 1.66 19.55
N PRO A 26 4.36 1.46 20.46
CA PRO A 26 4.71 0.13 20.93
C PRO A 26 3.63 -0.54 21.81
N THR A 27 2.73 0.26 22.39
CA THR A 27 1.61 -0.17 23.22
C THR A 27 0.54 -0.93 22.44
N ILE A 28 0.46 -0.73 21.12
CA ILE A 28 -0.49 -1.43 20.25
C ILE A 28 0.07 -2.83 19.92
N LYS A 29 -0.57 -3.87 20.48
CA LYS A 29 -0.14 -5.28 20.31
C LYS A 29 -0.24 -5.76 18.86
N TYR A 30 -1.20 -5.27 18.10
CA TYR A 30 -1.43 -5.64 16.69
C TYR A 30 -0.85 -4.61 15.69
N ARG A 31 0.11 -3.78 16.11
CA ARG A 31 0.60 -2.66 15.29
C ARG A 31 1.14 -3.02 13.91
N ILE A 32 1.61 -4.24 13.72
CA ILE A 32 2.14 -4.73 12.43
C ILE A 32 1.02 -5.14 11.50
N GLU A 33 -0.06 -5.70 12.04
CA GLU A 33 -1.27 -5.93 11.26
C GLU A 33 -1.89 -4.60 10.85
N GLY A 34 -1.97 -3.64 11.78
CA GLY A 34 -2.40 -2.28 11.49
C GLY A 34 -1.53 -1.63 10.41
N PHE A 35 -0.21 -1.63 10.60
CA PHE A 35 0.73 -1.11 9.61
C PHE A 35 0.56 -1.80 8.23
N SER A 36 0.52 -3.14 8.18
CA SER A 36 0.42 -3.89 6.93
C SER A 36 -0.89 -3.65 6.20
N PHE A 37 -1.98 -3.41 6.94
CA PHE A 37 -3.27 -3.00 6.40
C PHE A 37 -3.18 -1.62 5.75
N PHE A 38 -2.71 -0.62 6.51
CA PHE A 38 -2.63 0.78 6.06
C PHE A 38 -1.64 0.97 4.91
N ILE A 39 -0.47 0.34 4.94
CA ILE A 39 0.52 0.44 3.85
C ILE A 39 -0.03 -0.20 2.56
N CYS A 40 -0.74 -1.33 2.65
CA CYS A 40 -1.37 -1.94 1.49
C CYS A 40 -2.47 -1.03 0.93
N ASN A 41 -3.28 -0.41 1.79
CA ASN A 41 -4.32 0.53 1.36
C ASN A 41 -3.71 1.76 0.67
N ALA A 42 -2.65 2.34 1.23
CA ALA A 42 -1.92 3.45 0.63
C ALA A 42 -1.42 3.09 -0.78
N TRP A 43 -0.78 1.92 -0.94
CA TRP A 43 -0.37 1.45 -2.26
C TRP A 43 -1.53 1.22 -3.22
N GLU A 44 -2.64 0.65 -2.76
CA GLU A 44 -3.81 0.39 -3.61
C GLU A 44 -4.40 1.68 -4.16
N LEU A 45 -4.61 2.68 -3.29
CA LEU A 45 -5.17 3.98 -3.67
C LEU A 45 -4.26 4.74 -4.64
N MET A 46 -2.96 4.79 -4.38
CA MET A 46 -1.99 5.47 -5.26
C MET A 46 -1.93 4.82 -6.65
N LEU A 47 -1.91 3.48 -6.71
CA LEU A 47 -1.83 2.78 -7.99
C LEU A 47 -3.16 2.87 -8.76
N LYS A 48 -4.31 2.94 -8.06
CA LYS A 48 -5.61 3.24 -8.70
C LYS A 48 -5.66 4.65 -9.28
N ALA A 49 -5.16 5.64 -8.56
CA ALA A 49 -5.03 7.00 -9.09
C ALA A 49 -4.17 7.03 -10.36
N GLU A 50 -3.07 6.26 -10.38
CA GLU A 50 -2.25 6.11 -11.57
C GLU A 50 -3.00 5.45 -12.75
N LEU A 51 -3.82 4.43 -12.49
CA LEU A 51 -4.65 3.82 -13.55
C LEU A 51 -5.67 4.82 -14.11
N LEU A 52 -6.32 5.60 -13.25
CA LEU A 52 -7.23 6.66 -13.69
C LEU A 52 -6.52 7.71 -14.56
N ASN A 53 -5.30 8.09 -14.20
CA ASN A 53 -4.48 9.03 -15.00
C ASN A 53 -4.04 8.45 -16.36
N ARG A 54 -4.17 7.13 -16.56
CA ARG A 54 -3.89 6.44 -17.83
C ARG A 54 -5.19 6.10 -18.59
N ASP A 55 -6.33 6.63 -18.15
CA ASP A 55 -7.66 6.31 -18.68
C ASP A 55 -8.03 4.82 -18.57
N ILE A 56 -7.45 4.11 -17.60
CA ILE A 56 -7.75 2.70 -17.32
C ILE A 56 -8.77 2.64 -16.19
N SER A 57 -9.92 2.02 -16.46
CA SER A 57 -10.98 1.84 -15.45
C SER A 57 -10.48 1.00 -14.27
N ILE A 58 -10.81 1.46 -13.05
CA ILE A 58 -10.53 0.76 -11.79
C ILE A 58 -11.70 -0.12 -11.34
N TYR A 59 -12.79 -0.18 -12.09
CA TYR A 59 -14.00 -0.94 -11.75
C TYR A 59 -14.02 -2.31 -12.42
N TYR A 60 -14.66 -3.29 -11.78
CA TYR A 60 -14.91 -4.58 -12.42
C TYR A 60 -15.95 -4.44 -13.53
N LYS A 61 -15.73 -5.11 -14.66
CA LYS A 61 -16.66 -5.11 -15.80
C LYS A 61 -18.05 -5.61 -15.41
N ASP A 62 -18.09 -6.63 -14.55
CA ASP A 62 -19.34 -7.30 -14.16
C ASP A 62 -20.02 -6.64 -12.95
N ASN A 63 -19.33 -5.73 -12.24
CA ASN A 63 -19.86 -5.05 -11.07
C ASN A 63 -19.25 -3.64 -10.93
N PRO A 64 -19.96 -2.60 -11.40
CA PRO A 64 -19.47 -1.23 -11.41
C PRO A 64 -19.35 -0.60 -10.02
N ASP A 65 -19.96 -1.18 -8.97
CA ASP A 65 -19.81 -0.68 -7.60
C ASP A 65 -18.51 -1.16 -6.95
N ARG A 66 -17.86 -2.16 -7.54
CA ARG A 66 -16.67 -2.79 -6.98
C ARG A 66 -15.43 -2.41 -7.78
N THR A 67 -14.40 -1.93 -7.07
CA THR A 67 -13.09 -1.63 -7.67
C THR A 67 -12.13 -2.81 -7.58
N ILE A 68 -11.19 -2.87 -8.52
CA ILE A 68 -10.12 -3.87 -8.55
C ILE A 68 -9.31 -3.86 -7.25
N ASN A 69 -8.83 -5.01 -6.80
CA ASN A 69 -8.04 -5.10 -5.57
C ASN A 69 -6.55 -4.76 -5.81
N LEU A 70 -5.78 -4.57 -4.73
CA LEU A 70 -4.34 -4.30 -4.81
C LEU A 70 -3.56 -5.31 -5.67
N LYS A 71 -3.86 -6.62 -5.59
CA LYS A 71 -3.14 -7.63 -6.39
C LYS A 71 -3.35 -7.42 -7.89
N GLN A 72 -4.57 -7.14 -8.31
CA GLN A 72 -4.89 -6.84 -9.71
C GLN A 72 -4.29 -5.50 -10.13
N THR A 73 -4.38 -4.49 -9.27
CA THR A 73 -3.80 -3.16 -9.52
C THR A 73 -2.28 -3.26 -9.74
N ILE A 74 -1.57 -4.04 -8.92
CA ILE A 74 -0.12 -4.31 -9.09
C ILE A 74 0.15 -4.99 -10.44
N LYS A 75 -0.65 -5.98 -10.84
CA LYS A 75 -0.48 -6.67 -12.13
C LYS A 75 -0.65 -5.74 -13.32
N LEU A 76 -1.61 -4.80 -13.25
CA LEU A 76 -1.87 -3.84 -14.32
C LEU A 76 -0.74 -2.80 -14.44
N ILE A 77 -0.19 -2.32 -13.32
CA ILE A 77 0.90 -1.33 -13.32
C ILE A 77 2.28 -1.95 -13.57
N TYR A 78 2.52 -3.15 -13.06
CA TYR A 78 3.78 -3.89 -13.16
C TYR A 78 3.53 -5.27 -13.81
N PRO A 79 3.34 -5.33 -15.13
CA PRO A 79 3.01 -6.59 -15.82
C PRO A 79 4.13 -7.62 -15.73
N ASP A 80 5.39 -7.18 -15.76
CA ASP A 80 6.55 -8.05 -15.50
C ASP A 80 6.62 -8.45 -14.02
N TYR A 81 6.61 -9.76 -13.77
CA TYR A 81 6.70 -10.35 -12.43
C TYR A 81 8.07 -10.14 -11.79
N ASN A 82 9.13 -10.09 -12.59
CA ASN A 82 10.52 -10.02 -12.10
C ASN A 82 10.93 -8.63 -11.60
N THR A 83 10.07 -7.63 -11.83
CA THR A 83 10.29 -6.28 -11.34
C THR A 83 10.39 -6.26 -9.80
N ARG A 84 11.54 -5.80 -9.28
CA ARG A 84 11.83 -5.74 -7.83
C ARG A 84 10.73 -5.07 -7.00
N ILE A 85 10.10 -4.02 -7.54
CA ILE A 85 8.99 -3.32 -6.86
C ILE A 85 7.79 -4.26 -6.69
N ARG A 86 7.39 -4.98 -7.74
CA ARG A 86 6.28 -5.93 -7.69
C ARG A 86 6.54 -7.05 -6.68
N LEU A 87 7.74 -7.64 -6.70
CA LEU A 87 8.11 -8.67 -5.73
C LEU A 87 8.01 -8.16 -4.28
N ASN A 88 8.42 -6.92 -4.02
CA ASN A 88 8.29 -6.32 -2.68
C ASN A 88 6.82 -6.07 -2.30
N LEU A 89 5.98 -5.63 -3.24
CA LEU A 89 4.55 -5.41 -3.01
C LEU A 89 3.81 -6.73 -2.78
N GLU A 90 4.11 -7.77 -3.54
CA GLU A 90 3.50 -9.08 -3.33
C GLU A 90 3.90 -9.67 -1.97
N LYS A 91 5.14 -9.46 -1.53
CA LYS A 91 5.58 -9.83 -0.17
C LYS A 91 4.82 -9.07 0.92
N ILE A 92 4.56 -7.76 0.77
CA ILE A 92 3.81 -7.00 1.78
C ILE A 92 2.33 -7.36 1.82
N VAL A 93 1.75 -7.70 0.66
CA VAL A 93 0.41 -8.29 0.57
C VAL A 93 0.36 -9.64 1.29
N GLY A 94 1.41 -10.45 1.14
CA GLY A 94 1.58 -11.70 1.89
C GLY A 94 1.63 -11.47 3.39
N LEU A 95 2.43 -10.49 3.85
CA LEU A 95 2.52 -10.10 5.26
C LEU A 95 1.14 -9.72 5.82
N ARG A 96 0.37 -8.89 5.09
CA ARG A 96 -0.99 -8.50 5.48
C ARG A 96 -1.94 -9.70 5.62
N ASN A 97 -1.85 -10.67 4.72
CA ASN A 97 -2.72 -11.84 4.77
C ASN A 97 -2.35 -12.78 5.93
N ILE A 98 -1.04 -12.94 6.20
CA ILE A 98 -0.54 -13.75 7.31
C ILE A 98 -0.89 -13.11 8.65
N SER A 99 -0.75 -11.78 8.77
CA SER A 99 -1.04 -11.07 10.01
C SER A 99 -2.51 -11.16 10.42
N LYS A 100 -3.44 -11.16 9.46
CA LYS A 100 -4.88 -11.32 9.73
C LYS A 100 -5.27 -12.69 10.29
N LEU A 101 -4.58 -13.75 9.85
CA LEU A 101 -4.97 -15.14 10.16
C LEU A 101 -4.35 -15.66 11.46
N LYS A 102 -3.23 -15.09 11.89
CA LYS A 102 -2.39 -15.70 12.94
C LYS A 102 -2.33 -14.84 14.19
N VAL A 103 -2.84 -15.41 15.29
CA VAL A 103 -2.57 -14.92 16.64
C VAL A 103 -1.13 -15.28 17.01
N TYR A 104 -0.22 -14.33 16.85
CA TYR A 104 1.18 -14.52 17.23
C TYR A 104 1.40 -14.15 18.70
N SER A 105 2.21 -14.94 19.40
CA SER A 105 2.76 -14.51 20.68
C SER A 105 3.66 -13.28 20.47
N GLN A 106 3.68 -12.36 21.44
CA GLN A 106 4.45 -11.11 21.37
C GLN A 106 5.92 -11.32 20.95
N LYS A 107 6.55 -12.42 21.38
CA LYS A 107 7.93 -12.77 21.00
C LYS A 107 8.09 -13.12 19.51
N ARG A 108 7.20 -13.96 18.96
CA ARG A 108 7.18 -14.31 17.52
C ARG A 108 6.88 -13.08 16.67
N PHE A 109 6.03 -12.20 17.17
CA PHE A 109 5.69 -10.94 16.53
C PHE A 109 6.89 -10.00 16.42
N LEU A 110 7.65 -9.78 17.50
CA LEU A 110 8.88 -8.97 17.47
C LEU A 110 9.93 -9.54 16.50
N GLN A 111 9.99 -10.86 16.35
CA GLN A 111 10.87 -11.52 15.37
C GLN A 111 10.41 -11.26 13.94
N ILE A 112 9.09 -11.34 13.66
CA ILE A 112 8.51 -10.98 12.36
C ILE A 112 8.82 -9.52 12.02
N ILE A 113 8.70 -8.60 12.98
CA ILE A 113 9.07 -7.20 12.79
C ILE A 113 10.52 -7.06 12.36
N ARG A 114 11.44 -7.69 13.08
CA ARG A 114 12.87 -7.63 12.76
C ARG A 114 13.15 -8.16 11.36
N LEU A 115 12.55 -9.29 10.98
CA LEU A 115 12.73 -9.90 9.66
C LEU A 115 12.14 -9.05 8.53
N HIS A 116 11.02 -8.37 8.76
CA HIS A 116 10.33 -7.60 7.73
C HIS A 116 10.69 -6.11 7.73
N LYS A 117 11.46 -5.62 8.71
CA LYS A 117 11.88 -4.21 8.78
C LYS A 117 12.54 -3.72 7.48
N PRO A 118 13.46 -4.47 6.84
CA PRO A 118 14.04 -4.04 5.56
C PRO A 118 13.00 -3.95 4.43
N LEU A 119 12.03 -4.88 4.39
CA LEU A 119 10.96 -4.87 3.40
C LEU A 119 10.00 -3.68 3.62
N ILE A 120 9.62 -3.44 4.87
CA ILE A 120 8.76 -2.32 5.27
C ILE A 120 9.42 -0.99 4.91
N TRP A 121 10.71 -0.85 5.25
CA TRP A 121 11.50 0.31 4.87
C TRP A 121 11.52 0.48 3.34
N LYS A 122 11.83 -0.59 2.60
CA LYS A 122 11.97 -0.49 1.15
C LYS A 122 10.67 -0.18 0.42
N THR A 123 9.56 -0.75 0.89
CA THR A 123 8.22 -0.47 0.36
C THR A 123 7.79 0.96 0.66
N SER A 124 8.14 1.49 1.83
CA SER A 124 7.89 2.89 2.21
C SER A 124 8.69 3.86 1.34
N GLU A 125 9.99 3.61 1.14
CA GLU A 125 10.83 4.40 0.22
C GLU A 125 10.29 4.39 -1.21
N ASN A 126 9.92 3.20 -1.72
CA ASN A 126 9.41 3.06 -3.07
C ASN A 126 8.10 3.81 -3.26
N TRP A 127 7.24 3.81 -2.24
CA TRP A 127 5.98 4.55 -2.24
C TRP A 127 6.25 6.06 -2.32
N LEU A 128 7.11 6.58 -1.44
CA LEU A 128 7.49 8.00 -1.43
C LEU A 128 8.11 8.45 -2.76
N LYS A 129 9.03 7.66 -3.30
CA LYS A 129 9.65 7.94 -4.61
C LYS A 129 8.62 7.99 -5.73
N ARG A 130 7.63 7.09 -5.70
CA ARG A 130 6.58 7.06 -6.72
C ARG A 130 5.61 8.22 -6.57
N LEU A 131 5.18 8.52 -5.36
CA LEU A 131 4.34 9.67 -5.04
C LEU A 131 4.98 10.96 -5.59
N LYS A 132 6.24 11.20 -5.24
CA LYS A 132 7.00 12.36 -5.72
C LYS A 132 7.08 12.39 -7.24
N ARG A 133 7.46 11.27 -7.88
CA ARG A 133 7.63 11.23 -9.34
C ARG A 133 6.33 11.48 -10.12
N GLN A 134 5.19 11.03 -9.61
CA GLN A 134 3.93 11.03 -10.37
C GLN A 134 2.98 12.15 -10.00
N PHE A 135 3.10 12.72 -8.79
CA PHE A 135 2.15 13.69 -8.25
C PHE A 135 2.85 14.95 -7.72
N HIS A 136 4.08 15.25 -8.18
CA HIS A 136 4.84 16.43 -7.75
C HIS A 136 4.10 17.74 -8.01
N ASN A 137 3.31 17.84 -9.08
CA ASN A 137 2.61 19.09 -9.44
C ASN A 137 1.34 19.37 -8.62
N THR A 138 0.93 18.49 -7.71
CA THR A 138 -0.30 18.67 -6.94
C THR A 138 -0.07 19.30 -5.55
N TYR A 139 1.17 19.36 -5.08
CA TYR A 139 1.53 19.84 -3.72
C TYR A 139 2.74 20.78 -3.68
N SER A 140 3.11 21.39 -4.81
CA SER A 140 4.02 22.53 -4.85
C SER A 140 3.28 23.74 -4.26
N CYS A 141 3.51 24.04 -2.99
CA CYS A 141 3.34 25.40 -2.50
C CYS A 141 4.43 26.31 -3.07
#